data_AF-A0A2G9UPH8-F1
#
_entry.id   AF-A0A2G9UPH8-F1
#
_cell.length_a   1.000
_cell.length_b   1.000
_cell.length_c   1.000
_cell.angle_alpha   90.00
_cell.angle_beta   90.00
_cell.angle_gamma   90.00
#
_symmetry.space_group_name_H-M   'P 1'
#
loop_
_entity.id
_entity.type
_entity.pdbx_description
1 polymer ?
#
loop_
_entity_poly.entity_id
_entity_poly.type
_entity_poly.pdbx_seq_one_letter_code
_entity_poly.pdbx_strand_id
1 'polypeptide(L)'
;DCYPQVEQFRSASGAIVDAFIRCKYSSYVANRWLAIRLEFIGNLVIFFAALFAVISKELGWVTSPGIIGVSISYALNITEVLNFAIRQISEIEANIVAVERIDEYTNTPTEGSDIQQAKHSVYFDINNYIAPCFEIMPLAPVKLDNLWNIT
;
A
#
# COMPACT_ATOMS: atom_id res chain seq x y z
N ASP A 1 2.44 -2.87 -38.11
CA ASP A 1 3.53 -3.26 -37.22
C ASP A 1 3.30 -2.79 -35.79
N CYS A 2 2.76 -3.67 -34.93
CA CYS A 2 2.51 -3.40 -33.49
C CYS A 2 3.48 -4.16 -32.56
N TYR A 3 4.39 -4.96 -33.13
CA TYR A 3 5.36 -5.77 -32.40
C TYR A 3 6.35 -4.98 -31.51
N PRO A 4 6.90 -3.83 -31.92
CA PRO A 4 7.88 -3.12 -31.08
C PRO A 4 7.23 -2.49 -29.83
N GLN A 5 5.95 -2.10 -29.88
CA GLN A 5 5.24 -1.55 -28.73
C GLN A 5 4.97 -2.62 -27.66
N VAL A 6 4.70 -3.86 -28.06
CA VAL A 6 4.50 -4.99 -27.14
C VAL A 6 5.78 -5.30 -26.36
N GLU A 7 6.94 -5.25 -27.01
CA GLU A 7 8.20 -5.56 -26.35
C GLU A 7 8.63 -4.45 -25.37
N GLN A 8 8.38 -3.19 -25.71
CA GLN A 8 8.56 -2.08 -24.77
C GLN A 8 7.67 -2.24 -23.54
N PHE A 9 6.39 -2.54 -23.72
CA PHE A 9 5.48 -2.80 -22.60
C PHE A 9 5.94 -3.99 -21.74
N ARG A 10 6.41 -5.07 -22.37
CA ARG A 10 6.91 -6.25 -21.67
C ARG A 10 8.13 -5.93 -20.81
N SER A 11 9.09 -5.17 -21.36
CA SER A 11 10.28 -4.75 -20.61
C SER A 11 9.96 -3.81 -19.44
N ALA A 12 9.05 -2.85 -19.65
CA ALA A 12 8.62 -1.90 -18.63
C ALA A 12 7.88 -2.62 -17.49
N SER A 13 6.96 -3.53 -17.84
CA SER A 13 6.24 -4.35 -16.87
C SER A 13 7.18 -5.27 -16.08
N GLY A 14 8.14 -5.90 -16.76
CA GLY A 14 9.17 -6.73 -16.12
C GLY A 14 9.99 -5.96 -15.08
N ALA A 15 10.44 -4.75 -15.41
CA ALA A 15 11.19 -3.91 -14.47
C ALA A 15 10.39 -3.54 -13.20
N ILE A 16 9.09 -3.27 -13.36
CA ILE A 16 8.19 -2.96 -12.23
C ILE A 16 7.98 -4.20 -11.35
N VAL A 17 7.75 -5.36 -11.96
CA VAL A 17 7.59 -6.64 -11.23
C VAL A 17 8.87 -7.01 -10.48
N ASP A 18 10.04 -6.85 -11.10
CA ASP A 18 11.33 -7.13 -10.46
C ASP A 18 11.58 -6.22 -9.26
N ALA A 19 11.22 -4.93 -9.35
CA ALA A 19 11.30 -3.99 -8.24
C ALA A 19 10.36 -4.41 -7.09
N PHE A 20 9.12 -4.79 -7.43
CA PHE A 20 8.15 -5.27 -6.45
C PHE A 20 8.63 -6.54 -5.74
N ILE A 21 9.10 -7.54 -6.50
CA ILE A 21 9.61 -8.80 -5.96
C ILE A 21 10.78 -8.53 -5.01
N ARG A 22 11.68 -7.62 -5.37
CA ARG A 22 12.83 -7.26 -4.53
C ARG A 22 12.41 -6.67 -3.18
N CYS A 23 11.44 -5.75 -3.18
CA CYS A 23 10.85 -5.22 -1.94
C CYS A 23 10.17 -6.32 -1.12
N LYS A 24 9.33 -7.15 -1.75
CA LYS A 24 8.64 -8.25 -1.06
C LYS A 24 9.61 -9.25 -0.44
N TYR A 25 10.70 -9.56 -1.14
CA TYR A 25 11.75 -10.43 -0.64
C TYR A 25 12.44 -9.83 0.58
N SER A 26 12.77 -8.54 0.55
CA SER A 26 13.32 -7.82 1.71
C SER A 26 12.40 -7.91 2.93
N SER A 27 11.10 -7.67 2.75
CA SER A 27 10.10 -7.79 3.84
C SER A 27 9.99 -9.22 4.36
N TYR A 28 10.09 -10.23 3.49
CA TYR A 28 10.05 -11.63 3.88
C TYR A 28 11.27 -12.03 4.71
N VAL A 29 12.47 -11.62 4.29
CA VAL A 29 13.72 -11.87 5.02
C VAL A 29 13.69 -11.18 6.39
N ALA A 30 13.20 -9.94 6.47
CA ALA A 30 13.04 -9.22 7.74
C ALA A 30 12.09 -9.97 8.69
N ASN A 31 10.96 -10.46 8.19
CA ASN A 31 10.02 -11.28 8.97
C ASN A 31 10.66 -12.57 9.48
N ARG A 32 11.42 -13.27 8.63
CA ARG A 32 12.10 -14.51 9.05
C ARG A 32 13.18 -14.26 10.08
N TRP A 33 13.95 -13.19 9.92
CA TRP A 33 14.97 -12.78 10.88
C TRP A 33 14.37 -12.49 12.27
N LEU A 34 13.25 -11.76 12.29
CA LEU A 34 12.52 -11.46 13.51
C LEU A 34 11.95 -12.73 14.16
N ALA A 35 11.36 -13.64 13.37
CA ALA A 35 10.88 -14.93 13.85
C ALA A 35 11.99 -15.79 14.49
N ILE A 36 13.18 -15.86 13.87
CA ILE A 36 14.34 -16.58 14.44
C ILE A 36 14.72 -16.02 15.82
N ARG A 37 14.70 -14.69 15.99
CA ARG A 37 14.96 -14.07 17.29
C ARG A 37 13.90 -14.43 18.33
N LEU A 38 12.63 -14.48 17.95
CA LEU A 38 11.56 -14.90 18.85
C LEU A 38 11.64 -16.38 19.23
N GLU A 39 11.93 -17.26 18.26
CA GLU A 39 12.17 -18.68 18.51
C GLU A 39 13.34 -18.86 19.48
N PHE A 40 14.42 -18.07 19.33
CA PHE A 40 15.55 -18.10 20.26
C PHE A 40 15.15 -17.67 21.68
N ILE A 41 14.38 -16.59 21.84
CA ILE A 41 13.88 -16.14 23.14
C ILE A 41 12.95 -17.21 23.75
N GLY A 42 12.06 -17.80 22.96
CA GLY A 42 11.20 -18.89 23.39
C GLY A 42 12.00 -20.08 23.93
N ASN A 43 13.04 -20.50 23.20
CA ASN A 43 13.93 -21.57 23.63
C ASN A 43 14.69 -21.22 24.92
N LEU A 44 15.13 -19.98 25.10
CA LEU A 44 15.73 -19.53 26.35
C LEU A 44 14.74 -19.58 27.51
N VAL A 45 13.49 -19.15 27.30
CA VAL A 45 12.44 -19.20 28.32
C VAL A 45 12.16 -20.64 28.74
N ILE A 46 12.04 -21.57 27.80
CA ILE A 46 11.88 -23.00 28.09
C ILE A 46 13.09 -23.53 28.87
N PHE A 47 14.30 -23.17 28.46
CA PHE A 47 15.53 -23.58 29.13
C PHE A 47 15.56 -23.10 30.58
N PHE A 48 15.29 -21.82 30.83
CA PHE A 48 15.22 -21.27 32.19
C PHE A 48 14.08 -21.86 32.99
N ALA A 49 12.92 -22.11 32.38
CA ALA A 49 11.81 -22.73 33.07
C ALA A 49 12.13 -24.18 33.49
N ALA A 50 12.78 -24.96 32.63
CA ALA A 50 13.24 -26.30 32.96
C ALA A 50 14.30 -26.26 34.09
N LEU A 51 15.24 -25.31 34.01
CA LEU A 51 16.25 -25.09 35.04
C LEU A 51 15.61 -24.73 36.39
N PHE A 52 14.68 -23.78 36.41
CA PHE A 52 13.94 -23.40 37.62
C PHE A 52 13.07 -24.53 38.16
N ALA A 53 12.50 -25.38 37.29
CA ALA A 53 11.74 -26.54 37.72
C ALA A 53 12.62 -27.53 38.51
N VAL A 54 13.84 -27.78 38.03
CA VAL A 54 14.82 -28.66 38.70
C VAL A 54 15.26 -28.05 40.03
N ILE A 55 15.64 -26.76 40.05
CA ILE A 55 16.06 -26.07 41.28
C ILE A 55 14.92 -26.02 42.31
N SER A 56 13.69 -25.70 41.88
CA SER A 56 12.53 -25.63 42.78
C SER A 56 12.21 -26.97 43.42
N LYS A 57 12.46 -28.07 42.70
CA LYS A 57 12.34 -29.43 43.23
C LYS A 57 13.40 -29.72 44.30
N GLU A 58 14.65 -29.30 44.08
CA GLU A 58 15.72 -29.50 45.08
C GLU A 58 15.55 -28.62 46.33
N LEU A 59 15.09 -27.38 46.15
CA LEU A 59 14.90 -26.44 47.26
C LEU A 59 13.56 -26.60 47.99
N GLY A 60 12.60 -27.33 47.41
CA GLY A 60 11.26 -27.56 48.00
C GLY A 60 10.31 -26.36 47.94
N TRP A 61 10.54 -25.38 47.05
CA TRP A 61 9.74 -24.15 46.96
C TRP A 61 8.38 -24.38 46.29
N VAL A 62 8.34 -25.28 45.30
CA VAL A 62 7.14 -25.59 44.54
C VAL A 62 6.93 -27.10 44.53
N THR A 63 5.96 -27.56 45.32
CA THR A 63 5.67 -28.99 45.50
C THR A 63 4.75 -29.54 44.40
N SER A 64 3.95 -28.67 43.75
CA SER A 64 3.01 -29.10 42.72
C SER A 64 3.63 -28.98 41.33
N PRO A 65 3.99 -30.10 40.67
CA PRO A 65 4.49 -30.09 39.29
C PRO A 65 3.46 -29.52 38.29
N GLY A 66 2.17 -29.53 38.64
CA GLY A 66 1.11 -28.95 37.82
C GLY A 66 1.25 -27.45 37.62
N ILE A 67 1.66 -26.69 38.65
CA ILE A 67 1.81 -25.23 38.56
C ILE A 67 2.97 -24.86 37.63
N ILE A 68 4.06 -25.62 37.70
CA ILE A 68 5.23 -25.46 36.84
C ILE A 68 4.84 -25.73 35.38
N GLY A 69 4.14 -26.83 35.12
CA GLY A 69 3.67 -27.17 33.77
C GLY A 69 2.75 -26.09 33.18
N VAL A 70 1.83 -25.54 33.98
CA VAL A 70 0.91 -24.48 33.54
C VAL A 70 1.66 -23.17 33.24
N SER A 71 2.64 -22.78 34.07
CA SER A 71 3.46 -21.59 33.84
C SER A 71 4.27 -21.68 32.53
N ILE A 72 4.89 -22.83 32.26
CA ILE A 72 5.62 -23.08 31.01
C ILE A 72 4.69 -23.02 29.81
N SER A 73 3.51 -23.64 29.93
CA SER A 73 2.50 -23.65 28.87
C SER A 73 2.04 -22.24 28.51
N TYR A 74 1.86 -21.35 29.49
CA TYR A 74 1.52 -19.95 29.23
C TYR A 74 2.66 -19.17 28.57
N ALA A 75 3.89 -19.36 29.02
CA ALA A 75 5.04 -18.68 28.43
C ALA A 75 5.27 -19.09 26.95
N LEU A 76 5.09 -20.36 26.64
CA LEU A 76 5.10 -20.90 25.28
C LEU A 76 3.99 -20.30 24.42
N ASN A 77 2.76 -20.32 24.93
CA ASN A 77 1.59 -19.84 24.20
C ASN A 77 1.72 -18.35 23.82
N ILE A 78 2.24 -17.51 24.73
CA ILE A 78 2.51 -16.09 24.44
C ILE A 78 3.54 -15.95 23.31
N THR A 79 4.58 -16.77 23.30
CA THR A 79 5.63 -16.73 22.26
C THR A 79 5.09 -17.12 20.88
N GLU A 80 4.20 -18.12 20.82
CA GLU A 80 3.52 -18.51 19.58
C GLU A 80 2.61 -17.39 19.05
N VAL A 81 1.83 -16.77 19.94
CA VAL A 81 0.95 -15.65 19.60
C VAL A 81 1.75 -14.46 19.09
N LEU A 82 2.91 -14.15 19.70
CA LEU A 82 3.78 -13.06 19.25
C LEU A 82 4.32 -13.29 17.83
N ASN A 83 4.74 -14.52 17.51
CA ASN A 83 5.19 -14.88 16.16
C ASN A 83 4.08 -14.69 15.13
N PHE A 84 2.85 -15.13 15.45
CA PHE A 84 1.69 -14.91 14.60
C PHE A 84 1.36 -13.42 14.47
N ALA A 85 1.33 -12.69 15.59
CA ALA A 85 0.98 -11.28 15.62
C ALA A 85 1.90 -10.43 14.74
N ILE A 86 3.21 -10.68 14.75
CA ILE A 86 4.17 -9.96 13.90
C ILE A 86 3.84 -10.11 12.41
N ARG A 87 3.53 -11.34 11.98
CA ARG A 87 3.14 -11.59 10.59
C ARG A 87 1.89 -10.79 10.23
N GLN A 88 0.90 -10.76 11.12
CA GLN A 88 -0.32 -9.99 10.90
C GLN A 88 -0.06 -8.48 10.91
N ILE A 89 0.81 -7.98 11.79
CA ILE A 89 1.18 -6.57 11.87
C ILE A 89 1.88 -6.13 10.58
N SER A 90 2.81 -6.93 10.04
CA SER A 90 3.46 -6.61 8.76
C SER A 90 2.49 -6.56 7.58
N GLU A 91 1.47 -7.43 7.57
CA GLU A 91 0.42 -7.38 6.54
C GLU A 91 -0.46 -6.13 6.70
N ILE A 92 -0.83 -5.79 7.93
CA ILE A 92 -1.62 -4.60 8.24
C ILE A 92 -0.85 -3.33 7.90
N GLU A 93 0.44 -3.24 8.25
CA GLU A 93 1.30 -2.11 7.94
C GLU A 93 1.35 -1.84 6.44
N ALA A 94 1.52 -2.89 5.63
CA ALA A 94 1.50 -2.76 4.18
C ALA A 94 0.13 -2.26 3.66
N ASN A 95 -0.96 -2.70 4.27
CA ASN A 95 -2.31 -2.27 3.90
C ASN A 95 -2.57 -0.80 4.29
N ILE A 96 -2.09 -0.36 5.46
CA ILE A 96 -2.22 1.02 5.92
C ILE A 96 -1.48 1.97 4.97
N VAL A 97 -0.23 1.66 4.61
CA VAL A 97 0.54 2.46 3.66
C VAL A 97 -0.17 2.59 2.30
N ALA A 98 -0.90 1.57 1.86
CA ALA A 98 -1.70 1.65 0.65
C ALA A 98 -2.88 2.62 0.79
N VAL A 99 -3.54 2.63 1.96
CA VAL A 99 -4.64 3.57 2.26
C VAL A 99 -4.13 5.01 2.34
N GLU A 100 -2.99 5.24 2.99
CA GLU A 100 -2.36 6.57 3.06
C GLU A 100 -2.08 7.14 1.66
N ARG A 101 -1.57 6.31 0.74
CA ARG A 101 -1.36 6.74 -0.65
C ARG A 101 -2.66 7.09 -1.38
N ILE A 102 -3.73 6.33 -1.14
CA ILE A 102 -5.04 6.63 -1.74
C ILE A 102 -5.54 7.99 -1.24
N ASP A 103 -5.45 8.22 0.06
CA ASP A 103 -5.82 9.51 0.66
C ASP A 103 -5.01 10.66 0.06
N GLU A 104 -3.69 10.49 -0.06
CA GLU A 104 -2.81 11.49 -0.65
C GLU A 104 -3.15 11.78 -2.13
N TYR A 105 -3.50 10.76 -2.92
CA TYR A 105 -3.99 10.95 -4.28
C TYR A 105 -5.35 11.66 -4.37
N THR A 106 -6.22 11.51 -3.37
CA THR A 106 -7.52 12.24 -3.35
C THR A 106 -7.37 13.71 -2.98
N ASN A 107 -6.34 14.06 -2.21
CA ASN A 107 -6.09 15.43 -1.74
C ASN A 107 -5.11 16.21 -2.64
N THR A 108 -4.41 15.53 -3.56
CA THR A 108 -3.50 16.17 -4.51
C THR A 108 -4.28 16.99 -5.54
N PRO A 109 -3.89 18.25 -5.85
CA PRO A 109 -4.55 19.05 -6.87
C PRO A 109 -4.51 18.35 -8.23
N THR A 110 -5.67 18.24 -8.87
CA THR A 110 -5.82 17.59 -10.18
C THR A 110 -4.86 18.22 -11.19
N GLU A 111 -3.97 17.43 -11.80
CA GLU A 111 -3.03 17.86 -12.85
C GLU A 111 -3.70 18.38 -14.15
N GLY A 112 -5.01 18.65 -14.12
CA GLY A 112 -5.81 19.21 -15.20
C GLY A 112 -6.33 20.63 -14.96
N SER A 113 -6.11 21.26 -13.79
CA SER A 113 -6.51 22.66 -13.58
C SER A 113 -5.85 23.60 -14.58
N ASP A 114 -4.58 23.35 -14.88
CA ASP A 114 -3.78 24.17 -15.78
C ASP A 114 -4.15 23.89 -17.25
N ILE A 115 -4.57 22.66 -17.59
CA ILE A 115 -5.07 22.31 -18.92
C ILE A 115 -6.50 22.88 -19.12
N GLN A 116 -7.32 22.97 -18.07
CA GLN A 116 -8.62 23.65 -18.14
C GLN A 116 -8.46 25.17 -18.27
N GLN A 117 -7.52 25.78 -17.53
CA GLN A 117 -7.19 27.21 -17.67
C GLN A 117 -6.53 27.52 -19.01
N ALA A 118 -5.63 26.67 -19.50
CA ALA A 118 -5.04 26.80 -20.82
C ALA A 118 -6.10 26.60 -21.92
N LYS A 119 -7.01 25.63 -21.79
CA LYS A 119 -8.17 25.52 -22.70
C LYS A 119 -9.03 26.78 -22.65
N HIS A 120 -9.34 27.33 -21.47
CA HIS A 120 -10.14 28.54 -21.34
C HIS A 120 -9.46 29.76 -21.96
N SER A 121 -8.16 29.96 -21.72
CA SER A 121 -7.35 31.04 -22.32
C SER A 121 -7.22 30.89 -23.82
N VAL A 122 -6.99 29.67 -24.31
CA VAL A 122 -6.91 29.40 -25.75
C VAL A 122 -8.27 29.64 -26.40
N TYR A 123 -9.39 29.13 -25.85
CA TYR A 123 -10.75 29.39 -26.37
C TYR A 123 -11.10 30.89 -26.41
N PHE A 124 -10.66 31.67 -25.42
CA PHE A 124 -10.82 33.11 -25.40
C PHE A 124 -9.99 33.80 -26.50
N ASP A 125 -8.74 33.37 -26.71
CA ASP A 125 -7.88 33.86 -27.79
C ASP A 125 -8.41 33.52 -29.18
N ILE A 126 -8.88 32.28 -29.43
CA ILE A 126 -9.46 31.93 -30.74
C ILE A 126 -10.74 32.73 -31.02
N ASN A 127 -11.61 32.92 -30.02
CA ASN A 127 -12.81 33.73 -30.21
C ASN A 127 -12.48 35.20 -30.47
N ASN A 128 -11.45 35.75 -29.83
CA ASN A 128 -11.02 37.13 -30.03
C ASN A 128 -10.28 37.33 -31.37
N TYR A 129 -9.70 36.27 -31.94
CA TYR A 129 -9.04 36.30 -33.26
C TYR A 129 -9.99 35.95 -34.42
N ILE A 130 -11.03 35.12 -34.18
CA ILE A 130 -12.05 34.76 -35.19
C ILE A 130 -13.17 35.80 -35.25
N ALA A 131 -13.56 36.44 -34.13
CA ALA A 131 -14.59 37.49 -34.10
C ALA A 131 -14.35 38.66 -35.09
N PRO A 132 -13.13 39.23 -35.23
CA PRO A 132 -12.89 40.28 -36.21
C PRO A 132 -12.92 39.80 -37.65
N CYS A 133 -12.84 38.49 -37.92
CA CYS A 133 -13.06 37.95 -39.28
C CYS A 133 -14.55 37.79 -39.63
N PHE A 134 -15.44 37.69 -38.64
CA PHE A 134 -16.88 37.56 -38.89
C PHE A 134 -17.56 38.92 -39.14
N GLU A 135 -16.99 40.02 -38.64
CA GLU A 135 -17.52 41.38 -38.86
C GLU A 135 -17.21 41.99 -40.24
N ILE A 136 -16.38 41.33 -41.06
CA ILE A 136 -16.01 41.82 -42.41
C ILE A 136 -16.76 41.09 -43.54
N MET A 137 -17.68 40.17 -43.23
CA MET A 137 -18.50 39.51 -44.25
C MET A 137 -19.92 40.07 -44.21
N PRO A 138 -20.34 40.90 -45.19
CA PRO A 138 -21.72 41.34 -45.27
C PRO A 138 -22.52 40.25 -45.96
N LEU A 139 -22.96 39.21 -45.23
CA LEU A 139 -24.02 38.32 -45.72
C LEU A 139 -25.01 37.96 -44.61
N ALA A 140 -26.15 38.65 -44.68
CA ALA A 140 -27.51 38.26 -44.35
C ALA A 140 -27.85 37.75 -42.92
N PRO A 141 -28.94 38.25 -42.29
CA PRO A 141 -29.41 37.74 -41.01
C PRO A 141 -30.05 36.36 -41.22
N VAL A 142 -29.40 35.29 -40.76
CA VAL A 142 -30.07 34.00 -40.57
C VAL A 142 -30.56 33.94 -39.13
N LYS A 143 -31.87 34.14 -38.95
CA LYS A 143 -32.56 33.90 -37.67
C LYS A 143 -32.42 32.42 -37.30
N LEU A 144 -31.73 32.16 -36.21
CA LEU A 144 -31.65 30.84 -35.56
C LEU A 144 -32.55 30.82 -34.32
N ASP A 145 -33.83 31.13 -34.50
CA ASP A 145 -34.81 31.13 -33.40
C ASP A 145 -35.43 29.73 -33.16
N ASN A 146 -35.09 28.71 -33.95
CA ASN A 146 -35.85 27.43 -33.96
C ASN A 146 -35.02 26.13 -33.86
N LEU A 147 -33.75 26.17 -33.43
CA LEU A 147 -32.95 24.93 -33.33
C LEU A 147 -32.90 24.27 -31.94
N TRP A 148 -33.61 24.80 -30.94
CA TRP A 148 -33.73 24.18 -29.61
C TRP A 148 -34.98 23.30 -29.44
N ASN A 149 -35.64 22.85 -30.52
CA ASN A 149 -36.89 22.11 -30.38
C ASN A 149 -37.06 20.92 -31.34
N ILE A 150 -36.01 20.12 -31.54
CA ILE A 150 -36.15 18.77 -32.09
C ILE A 150 -35.20 17.83 -31.34
N THR A 151 -35.83 16.95 -30.55
CA THR A 151 -35.33 15.77 -29.81
C THR A 151 -34.33 15.97 -28.69
#